data_AF-F5AP16-F1
#
_entry.id   AF-F5AP16-F1
#
_cell.length_a   1.000
_cell.length_b   1.000
_cell.length_c   1.000
_cell.angle_alpha   90.00
_cell.angle_beta   90.00
_cell.angle_gamma   90.00
#
_symmetry.space_group_name_H-M   'P 1'
#
loop_
_entity.id
_entity.type
_entity.pdbx_description
1 polymer ?
#
loop_
_entity_poly.entity_id
_entity_poly.type
_entity_poly.pdbx_seq_one_letter_code
_entity_poly.pdbx_strand_id
1 'polypeptide(L)' 'GLNFHSPWPAHQVLQNRQRKKRVPYTKYQIAELEKAFEENRFLTPESRQVIAVKLGLTERQVK' A
#
# COMPACT_ATOMS: atom_id res chain seq x y z
N GLY A 1 47.97 -14.53 -2.18
CA GLY A 1 46.86 -13.57 -2.02
C GLY A 1 45.59 -14.37 -1.84
N LEU A 2 44.91 -14.22 -0.70
CA LEU A 2 43.75 -15.06 -0.37
C LEU A 2 42.51 -14.54 -1.09
N ASN A 3 41.94 -15.40 -1.93
CA ASN A 3 40.69 -15.17 -2.66
C ASN A 3 39.50 -15.13 -1.69
N PHE A 4 38.89 -13.95 -1.52
CA PHE A 4 37.62 -13.79 -0.80
C PHE A 4 36.45 -14.24 -1.69
N HIS A 5 36.09 -15.53 -1.60
CA HIS A 5 34.78 -15.98 -2.07
C HIS A 5 33.74 -15.59 -1.02
N SER A 6 32.87 -14.64 -1.36
CA SER A 6 31.72 -14.27 -0.53
C SER A 6 30.64 -15.37 -0.63
N PRO A 7 30.20 -16.01 0.48
CA PRO A 7 29.30 -17.17 0.44
C PRO A 7 27.82 -16.78 0.48
N TRP A 8 27.47 -15.58 0.01
CA TRP A 8 26.08 -15.14 -0.02
C TRP A 8 25.45 -15.57 -1.35
N PRO A 9 24.39 -16.38 -1.35
CA PRO A 9 23.68 -16.74 -2.57
C PRO A 9 22.95 -15.49 -3.09
N ALA A 10 23.62 -14.71 -3.92
CA ALA A 10 23.05 -13.54 -4.60
C ALA A 10 22.09 -13.94 -5.75
N HIS A 11 21.35 -15.04 -5.62
CA HIS A 11 20.68 -15.69 -6.74
C HIS A 11 19.27 -16.21 -6.46
N GLN A 12 18.50 -15.60 -5.55
CA GLN A 12 17.08 -15.95 -5.47
C GLN A 12 16.11 -14.89 -4.90
N VAL A 13 16.27 -13.60 -5.22
CA VAL A 13 15.27 -12.60 -4.82
C VAL A 13 14.83 -11.70 -5.97
N LEU A 14 14.57 -12.26 -7.16
CA LEU A 14 13.79 -11.56 -8.18
C LEU A 14 12.88 -12.54 -8.92
N GLN A 15 12.13 -13.37 -8.18
CA GLN A 15 10.87 -13.85 -8.73
C GLN A 15 10.01 -12.61 -8.97
N ASN A 16 9.79 -12.36 -10.25
CA ASN A 16 9.09 -11.26 -10.92
C ASN A 16 7.74 -10.89 -10.27
N ARG A 17 7.74 -10.40 -9.03
CA ARG A 17 6.63 -9.68 -8.42
C ARG A 17 6.59 -8.33 -9.11
N GLN A 18 6.05 -8.33 -10.33
CA GLN A 18 5.68 -7.14 -11.07
C GLN A 18 4.98 -6.21 -10.07
N ARG A 19 5.67 -5.13 -9.68
CA ARG A 19 5.11 -4.17 -8.74
C ARG A 19 3.83 -3.65 -9.38
N LYS A 20 2.69 -3.76 -8.67
CA LYS A 20 1.43 -3.16 -9.12
C LYS A 20 1.73 -1.71 -9.50
N LYS A 21 1.47 -1.36 -10.77
CA LYS A 21 1.63 0.01 -11.25
C LYS A 21 0.79 0.91 -10.35
N ARG A 22 1.34 2.07 -9.99
CA ARG A 22 0.59 3.07 -9.23
C ARG A 22 -0.60 3.51 -10.07
N VAL A 23 -1.79 3.43 -9.50
CA VAL A 23 -3.03 3.95 -10.08
C VAL A 23 -3.42 5.17 -9.25
N PRO A 24 -3.62 6.35 -9.85
CA PRO A 24 -4.08 7.52 -9.12
C PRO A 24 -5.49 7.28 -8.58
N TYR A 25 -5.82 7.89 -7.46
CA TYR A 25 -7.19 7.86 -6.94
C TYR A 25 -8.12 8.69 -7.84
N THR A 26 -9.34 8.21 -8.00
CA THR A 26 -10.38 8.96 -8.71
C THR A 26 -10.81 10.17 -7.88
N LYS A 27 -11.41 11.18 -8.52
CA LYS A 27 -11.96 12.36 -7.81
C LYS A 27 -12.95 11.96 -6.72
N TYR A 28 -13.77 10.93 -6.99
CA TYR A 28 -14.72 10.37 -6.03
C TYR A 28 -14.01 9.78 -4.80
N GLN A 29 -12.96 8.99 -5.02
CA GLN A 29 -12.18 8.41 -3.91
C GLN A 29 -11.55 9.48 -3.04
N ILE A 30 -11.01 10.55 -3.64
CA ILE A 30 -10.43 11.68 -2.91
C ILE A 30 -11.51 12.38 -2.06
N ALA A 31 -12.64 12.75 -2.64
CA ALA A 31 -13.71 13.45 -1.94
C ALA A 31 -14.27 12.66 -0.75
N GLU A 32 -14.41 11.33 -0.88
CA GLU A 32 -14.87 10.48 0.21
C GLU A 32 -13.83 10.32 1.32
N LEU A 33 -12.53 10.27 0.98
CA LEU A 33 -11.45 10.28 1.97
C LEU A 33 -11.38 11.61 2.72
N GLU A 34 -11.54 12.74 2.01
CA GLU A 34 -11.58 14.09 2.61
C GLU A 34 -12.77 14.23 3.56
N LYS A 35 -13.96 13.80 3.14
CA LYS A 35 -15.16 13.80 3.98
C LYS A 35 -14.96 12.98 5.26
N ALA A 36 -14.43 11.76 5.12
CA ALA A 36 -14.17 10.90 6.28
C ALA A 36 -13.14 11.52 7.25
N PHE A 37 -12.14 12.24 6.71
CA PHE A 37 -11.14 12.94 7.50
C PHE A 37 -11.71 14.18 8.22
N GLU A 38 -12.62 14.90 7.59
CA GLU A 38 -13.35 16.02 8.22
C GLU A 38 -14.25 15.53 9.36
N GLU A 39 -14.93 14.40 9.18
CA GLU A 39 -15.77 13.77 10.21
C GLU A 39 -14.92 13.21 11.37
N ASN A 40 -13.79 12.57 11.06
CA ASN A 40 -12.87 12.03 12.05
C ASN A 40 -11.43 12.04 11.53
N ARG A 41 -10.60 12.91 12.13
CA ARG A 41 -9.17 13.04 11.78
C ARG A 41 -8.36 11.75 12.01
N PHE A 42 -8.88 10.79 12.78
CA PHE A 42 -8.22 9.52 13.07
C PHE A 42 -9.16 8.34 12.83
N LEU A 43 -8.97 7.66 11.70
CA LEU A 43 -9.77 6.48 11.38
C LEU A 43 -9.40 5.29 12.30
N THR A 44 -10.41 4.70 12.92
CA THR A 44 -10.25 3.41 13.61
C THR A 44 -10.03 2.28 12.58
N PRO A 45 -9.48 1.12 12.98
CA PRO A 45 -9.37 -0.03 12.07
C PRO A 45 -10.69 -0.41 11.40
N GLU A 46 -11.80 -0.35 12.15
CA GLU A 46 -13.15 -0.61 11.65
C GLU A 46 -13.58 0.41 10.59
N SER A 47 -13.43 1.72 10.87
CA SER A 47 -13.78 2.75 9.90
C SER A 47 -12.94 2.65 8.63
N ARG A 48 -11.65 2.31 8.74
CA ARG A 48 -10.78 2.06 7.58
C ARG A 48 -11.26 0.89 6.73
N GLN A 49 -11.68 -0.21 7.35
CA GLN A 49 -12.20 -1.37 6.64
C GLN A 49 -13.45 -1.00 5.83
N VAL A 50 -14.38 -0.25 6.43
CA VAL A 50 -15.61 0.20 5.76
C VAL A 50 -15.30 1.10 4.56
N ILE A 51 -14.43 2.09 4.74
CA ILE A 51 -14.04 3.03 3.67
C ILE A 51 -13.27 2.31 2.56
N ALA A 52 -12.38 1.38 2.91
CA ALA A 52 -11.62 0.58 1.95
C ALA A 52 -12.54 -0.24 1.04
N VAL A 53 -13.51 -0.94 1.62
CA VAL A 53 -14.52 -1.71 0.87
C VAL A 53 -15.36 -0.78 -0.01
N LYS A 54 -15.82 0.36 0.53
CA LYS A 54 -16.64 1.34 -0.21
C LYS A 54 -15.92 1.91 -1.43
N LEU A 55 -14.62 2.19 -1.30
CA LEU A 55 -13.82 2.86 -2.34
C LEU A 55 -13.04 1.90 -3.25
N GLY A 56 -13.10 0.58 -3.01
CA GLY A 56 -12.28 -0.40 -3.71
C GLY A 56 -10.78 -0.21 -3.44
N LEU A 57 -10.43 0.31 -2.26
CA LEU A 57 -9.07 0.53 -1.80
C LEU A 57 -8.67 -0.54 -0.80
N THR A 58 -7.39 -0.59 -0.44
CA THR A 58 -6.91 -1.40 0.69
C THR A 58 -6.90 -0.57 1.97
N GLU A 59 -7.05 -1.19 3.14
CA GLU A 59 -6.91 -0.49 4.43
C GLU A 59 -5.60 0.30 4.56
N ARG A 60 -4.53 -0.20 3.94
CA ARG A 60 -3.22 0.48 3.90
C ARG A 60 -3.25 1.79 3.10
N GLN A 61 -4.12 1.88 2.10
CA GLN A 61 -4.35 3.08 1.28
C GLN A 61 -5.28 4.08 1.95
N VAL A 62 -6.09 3.61 2.90
CA VAL A 62 -7.03 4.39 3.71
C VAL A 62 -6.39 4.63 5.08
N LYS A 63 -5.33 5.44 5.15
CA LYS A 63 -4.65 5.79 6.42
C LYS A 63 -4.45 7.29 6.55
#